data_AF-A0A1F5ZMK8-F1
#
_entry.id   AF-A0A1F5ZMK8-F1
#
_cell.length_a   1.000
_cell.length_b   1.000
_cell.length_c   1.000
_cell.angle_alpha   90.00
_cell.angle_beta   90.00
_cell.angle_gamma   90.00
#
_symmetry.space_group_name_H-M   'P 1'
#
loop_
_entity.id
_entity.type
_entity.pdbx_description
1 polymer ?
#
loop_
_entity_poly.entity_id
_entity_poly.type
_entity_poly.pdbx_seq_one_letter_code
_entity_poly.pdbx_strand_id
1 'polypeptide(L)'
;MEYMQKLFGVNESNVPIYQDILKPAFFSFLTAQGASRKTQKNYWSDVAAFISWFIAATSPSINQQNNHPGLLLQALLPNHINDYLQYQLQQKISTATINRRLSSLRIFFNCALEMTWLSYHPMEGIANIKMGHPDGPSTHIALLKQFEEHLKNQQIGKATIKNYLSDVRQFLRWKHTAYGSE
;
A
#
# COMPACT_ATOMS: atom_id res chain seq x y z
N MET A 1 -10.92 -11.18 17.62
CA MET A 1 -9.52 -10.78 17.90
C MET A 1 -8.62 -12.01 18.06
N GLU A 2 -9.04 -13.05 18.78
CA GLU A 2 -8.26 -14.28 19.01
C GLU A 2 -8.21 -15.25 17.80
N TYR A 3 -9.22 -15.22 16.92
CA TYR A 3 -9.31 -16.12 15.75
C TYR A 3 -8.30 -15.78 14.64
N MET A 4 -7.96 -14.50 14.49
CA MET A 4 -7.00 -14.02 13.48
C MET A 4 -5.54 -14.21 13.91
N GLN A 5 -5.26 -14.43 15.20
CA GLN A 5 -3.91 -14.80 15.68
C GLN A 5 -3.61 -16.28 15.46
N LYS A 6 -4.63 -17.13 15.24
CA LYS A 6 -4.49 -18.59 15.15
C LYS A 6 -4.31 -19.10 13.71
N LEU A 7 -4.82 -18.38 12.71
CA LEU A 7 -4.72 -18.77 11.29
C LEU A 7 -3.42 -18.32 10.61
N PHE A 8 -2.81 -17.24 11.11
CA PHE A 8 -1.53 -16.73 10.63
C PHE A 8 -0.51 -16.93 11.74
N GLY A 9 0.31 -17.98 11.67
CA GLY A 9 1.45 -18.13 12.56
C GLY A 9 2.40 -16.95 12.37
N VAL A 10 2.18 -15.88 13.15
CA VAL A 10 2.92 -14.63 13.04
C VAL A 10 4.35 -14.90 13.48
N ASN A 11 5.28 -14.98 12.54
CA ASN A 11 6.68 -14.97 12.86
C ASN A 11 7.11 -13.49 12.99
N GLU A 12 6.77 -12.87 14.13
CA GLU A 12 7.19 -11.50 14.50
C GLU A 12 8.73 -11.32 14.50
N SER A 13 9.47 -12.43 14.45
CA SER A 13 10.92 -12.52 14.53
C SER A 13 11.70 -11.82 13.41
N ASN A 14 11.09 -11.59 12.24
CA ASN A 14 11.83 -11.07 11.07
C ASN A 14 11.74 -9.54 10.88
N VAL A 15 10.85 -8.84 11.59
CA VAL A 15 10.66 -7.39 11.43
C VAL A 15 11.93 -6.58 11.71
N PRO A 16 12.66 -6.81 12.82
CA PRO A 16 13.89 -6.06 13.10
C PRO A 16 14.96 -6.26 12.03
N ILE A 17 15.07 -7.49 11.51
CA ILE A 17 16.06 -7.86 10.49
C ILE A 17 15.86 -6.99 9.23
N TYR A 18 14.65 -6.97 8.67
CA TYR A 18 14.38 -6.17 7.46
C TYR A 18 14.50 -4.67 7.71
N GLN A 19 14.07 -4.20 8.88
CA GLN A 19 14.21 -2.80 9.24
C GLN A 19 15.68 -2.37 9.31
N ASP A 20 16.55 -3.18 9.92
CA ASP A 20 17.99 -2.89 10.04
C ASP A 20 18.72 -2.93 8.69
N ILE A 21 18.23 -3.73 7.75
CA ILE A 21 18.80 -3.82 6.40
C ILE A 21 18.34 -2.66 5.51
N LEU A 22 17.05 -2.29 5.55
CA LEU A 22 16.48 -1.26 4.68
C LEU A 22 16.86 0.16 5.12
N LYS A 23 16.98 0.38 6.44
CA LYS A 23 17.17 1.72 7.01
C LYS A 23 18.46 2.40 6.55
N PRO A 24 19.65 1.77 6.56
CA PRO A 24 20.89 2.44 6.14
C PRO A 24 20.83 2.92 4.69
N ALA A 25 20.37 2.07 3.77
CA ALA A 25 20.22 2.42 2.36
C ALA A 25 19.25 3.58 2.16
N PHE A 26 18.09 3.55 2.84
CA PHE A 26 17.12 4.64 2.76
C PHE A 26 17.65 5.95 3.34
N PHE A 27 18.42 5.91 4.44
CA PHE A 27 19.03 7.10 5.03
C PHE A 27 20.11 7.68 4.12
N SER A 28 20.91 6.84 3.46
CA SER A 28 21.90 7.27 2.46
C SER A 28 21.22 7.95 1.28
N PHE A 29 20.16 7.33 0.74
CA PHE A 29 19.34 7.94 -0.32
C PHE A 29 18.78 9.30 0.09
N LEU A 30 18.16 9.41 1.26
CA LEU A 30 17.63 10.68 1.76
C LEU A 30 18.71 11.74 2.00
N THR A 31 19.90 11.32 2.43
CA THR A 31 21.05 12.22 2.63
C THR A 31 21.53 12.77 1.29
N ALA A 32 21.60 11.94 0.24
CA ALA A 32 21.92 12.37 -1.11
C ALA A 32 20.89 13.37 -1.66
N GLN A 33 19.63 13.26 -1.25
CA GLN A 33 18.55 14.20 -1.55
C GLN A 33 18.52 15.44 -0.64
N GLY A 34 19.53 15.64 0.22
CA GLY A 34 19.62 16.80 1.11
C GLY A 34 18.66 16.80 2.30
N ALA A 35 18.05 15.66 2.64
CA ALA A 35 17.10 15.59 3.74
C ALA A 35 17.78 15.71 5.11
N SER A 36 17.23 16.56 5.98
CA SER A 36 17.71 16.70 7.37
C SER A 36 17.55 15.40 8.18
N ARG A 37 18.34 15.22 9.25
CA ARG A 37 18.17 14.08 10.18
C ARG A 37 16.75 13.96 10.74
N LYS A 38 16.07 15.10 10.96
CA LYS A 38 14.67 15.11 11.42
C LYS A 38 13.74 14.54 10.34
N THR A 39 13.91 14.99 9.10
CA THR A 39 13.16 14.49 7.94
C THR A 39 13.39 12.99 7.75
N GLN A 40 14.64 12.52 7.86
CA GLN A 40 14.99 11.10 7.75
C GLN A 40 14.25 10.25 8.79
N LYS A 41 14.27 10.66 10.06
CA LYS A 41 13.54 9.97 11.14
C LYS A 41 12.03 9.96 10.91
N ASN A 42 11.46 11.07 10.45
CA ASN A 42 10.04 11.18 10.18
C ASN A 42 9.60 10.22 9.05
N TYR A 43 10.31 10.20 7.93
CA TYR A 43 10.03 9.28 6.84
C TYR A 43 10.23 7.83 7.26
N TRP A 44 11.30 7.53 7.98
CA TRP A 44 11.55 6.18 8.47
C TRP A 44 10.45 5.68 9.40
N SER A 45 9.94 6.53 10.29
CA SER A 45 8.85 6.13 11.18
C SER A 45 7.61 5.65 10.41
N ASP A 46 7.33 6.24 9.23
CA ASP A 46 6.20 5.84 8.39
C ASP A 46 6.49 4.57 7.61
N VAL A 47 7.70 4.48 7.04
CA VAL A 47 8.16 3.32 6.28
C VAL A 47 8.25 2.09 7.17
N ALA A 48 8.79 2.22 8.38
CA ALA A 48 8.86 1.17 9.37
C ALA A 48 7.47 0.65 9.75
N ALA A 49 6.49 1.55 9.92
CA ALA A 49 5.11 1.17 10.20
C ALA A 49 4.49 0.34 9.06
N PHE A 50 4.80 0.68 7.81
CA PHE A 50 4.40 -0.13 6.66
C PHE A 50 5.12 -1.49 6.63
N ILE A 51 6.45 -1.54 6.82
CA ILE A 51 7.22 -2.79 6.82
C ILE A 51 6.70 -3.76 7.89
N SER A 52 6.45 -3.27 9.10
CA SER A 52 5.88 -4.07 10.18
C SER A 52 4.52 -4.65 9.80
N TRP A 53 3.63 -3.83 9.24
CA TRP A 53 2.33 -4.30 8.75
C TRP A 53 2.49 -5.31 7.61
N PHE A 54 3.37 -5.04 6.65
CA PHE A 54 3.54 -5.86 5.45
C PHE A 54 4.06 -7.26 5.79
N ILE A 55 5.05 -7.36 6.69
CA ILE A 55 5.56 -8.65 7.16
C ILE A 55 4.46 -9.44 7.89
N ALA A 56 3.68 -8.77 8.74
CA ALA A 56 2.57 -9.42 9.44
C ALA A 56 1.46 -9.87 8.49
N ALA A 57 1.17 -9.08 7.44
CA ALA A 57 0.12 -9.36 6.47
C ALA A 57 0.49 -10.45 5.45
N THR A 58 1.78 -10.60 5.13
CA THR A 58 2.24 -11.54 4.09
C THR A 58 2.81 -12.84 4.65
N SER A 59 3.03 -12.94 5.96
CA SER A 59 3.73 -14.05 6.64
C SER A 59 4.71 -14.74 5.70
N PRO A 60 5.66 -13.99 5.13
CA PRO A 60 6.38 -14.50 4.00
C PRO A 60 7.19 -15.69 4.53
N SER A 61 7.06 -16.84 3.87
CA SER A 61 7.87 -18.04 4.11
C SER A 61 9.30 -17.76 3.67
N ILE A 62 9.90 -16.71 4.24
CA ILE A 62 11.26 -16.32 4.00
C ILE A 62 12.08 -17.29 4.82
N ASN A 63 12.41 -18.41 4.19
CA ASN A 63 13.46 -19.28 4.65
C ASN A 63 14.68 -18.38 4.91
N GLN A 64 15.13 -18.35 6.17
CA GLN A 64 16.05 -17.39 6.79
C GLN A 64 17.47 -17.36 6.19
N GLN A 65 17.66 -17.81 4.96
CA GLN A 65 18.98 -18.00 4.35
C GLN A 65 19.43 -16.82 3.47
N ASN A 66 18.53 -15.92 3.06
CA ASN A 66 18.90 -14.76 2.25
C ASN A 66 18.29 -13.46 2.81
N ASN A 67 19.09 -12.71 3.57
CA ASN A 67 18.72 -11.41 4.15
C ASN A 67 18.83 -10.26 3.13
N HIS A 68 18.45 -10.47 1.87
CA HIS A 68 18.54 -9.42 0.86
C HIS A 68 17.26 -8.56 0.87
N PRO A 69 17.36 -7.21 0.93
CA PRO A 69 16.18 -6.33 1.00
C PRO A 69 15.24 -6.47 -0.20
N GLY A 70 15.78 -6.82 -1.37
CA GLY A 70 14.99 -7.14 -2.55
C GLY A 70 14.04 -8.33 -2.37
N LEU A 71 14.33 -9.30 -1.49
CA LEU A 71 13.45 -10.46 -1.31
C LEU A 71 12.14 -10.10 -0.61
N LEU A 72 12.17 -9.21 0.39
CA LEU A 72 10.96 -8.69 1.01
C LEU A 72 10.14 -7.91 -0.03
N LEU A 73 10.79 -7.02 -0.78
CA LEU A 73 10.10 -6.15 -1.73
C LEU A 73 9.60 -6.90 -2.98
N GLN A 74 10.21 -8.02 -3.35
CA GLN A 74 9.71 -8.89 -4.43
C GLN A 74 8.37 -9.56 -4.09
N ALA A 75 8.07 -9.78 -2.81
CA ALA A 75 6.77 -10.27 -2.37
C ALA A 75 5.67 -9.18 -2.48
N LEU A 76 6.04 -7.93 -2.76
CA LEU A 76 5.11 -6.83 -2.84
C LEU A 76 4.30 -6.89 -4.14
N LEU A 77 3.06 -7.34 -4.02
CA LEU A 77 2.01 -7.19 -5.02
C LEU A 77 1.32 -5.80 -4.94
N PRO A 78 0.76 -5.28 -6.06
CA PRO A 78 0.08 -3.98 -6.09
C PRO A 78 -1.10 -3.85 -5.12
N ASN A 79 -1.81 -4.94 -4.80
CA ASN A 79 -2.93 -4.89 -3.86
C ASN A 79 -2.49 -4.58 -2.42
N HIS A 80 -1.25 -4.92 -2.02
CA HIS A 80 -0.80 -4.70 -0.64
C HIS A 80 -0.78 -3.23 -0.24
N ILE A 81 -0.57 -2.29 -1.18
CA ILE A 81 -0.67 -0.86 -0.87
C ILE A 81 -2.12 -0.48 -0.56
N ASN A 82 -3.08 -1.02 -1.33
CA ASN A 82 -4.50 -0.82 -1.06
C ASN A 82 -4.94 -1.48 0.25
N ASP A 83 -4.43 -2.67 0.55
CA ASP A 83 -4.70 -3.39 1.79
C ASP A 83 -4.15 -2.61 3.00
N TYR A 84 -2.96 -2.02 2.88
CA TYR A 84 -2.41 -1.13 3.93
C TYR A 84 -3.25 0.13 4.12
N LEU A 85 -3.77 0.69 3.02
CA LEU A 85 -4.70 1.82 3.05
C LEU A 85 -6.00 1.45 3.79
N GLN A 86 -6.60 0.30 3.48
CA GLN A 86 -7.81 -0.19 4.16
C GLN A 86 -7.54 -0.43 5.64
N TYR A 87 -6.42 -1.08 5.98
CA TYR A 87 -6.01 -1.29 7.36
C TYR A 87 -5.95 0.03 8.14
N GLN A 88 -5.31 1.07 7.59
CA GLN A 88 -5.21 2.37 8.27
C GLN A 88 -6.57 3.06 8.46
N LEU A 89 -7.47 2.93 7.49
CA LEU A 89 -8.84 3.46 7.59
C LEU A 89 -9.64 2.73 8.68
N GLN A 90 -9.54 1.40 8.74
CA GLN A 90 -10.18 0.58 9.78
C GLN A 90 -9.65 0.91 11.19
N GLN A 91 -8.34 1.19 11.30
CA GLN A 91 -7.70 1.66 12.54
C GLN A 91 -8.02 3.12 12.87
N LYS A 92 -8.89 3.79 12.10
CA LYS A 92 -9.31 5.19 12.29
C LYS A 92 -8.12 6.16 12.34
N ILE A 93 -7.04 5.86 11.62
CA ILE A 93 -5.90 6.78 11.48
C ILE A 93 -6.37 8.01 10.72
N SER A 94 -5.95 9.21 11.17
CA SER A 94 -6.36 10.45 10.52
C SER A 94 -5.92 10.51 9.05
N THR A 95 -6.76 11.07 8.18
CA THR A 95 -6.46 11.24 6.75
C THR A 95 -5.16 11.99 6.50
N ALA A 96 -4.86 13.00 7.33
CA ALA A 96 -3.58 13.73 7.30
C ALA A 96 -2.39 12.80 7.58
N THR A 97 -2.50 11.90 8.57
CA THR A 97 -1.45 10.91 8.87
C THR A 97 -1.32 9.88 7.77
N ILE A 98 -2.44 9.40 7.20
CA ILE A 98 -2.40 8.45 6.08
C ILE A 98 -1.68 9.09 4.88
N ASN A 99 -2.06 10.32 4.48
CA ASN A 99 -1.42 11.02 3.38
C ASN A 99 0.08 11.29 3.61
N ARG A 100 0.46 11.58 4.86
CA ARG A 100 1.87 11.70 5.26
C ARG A 100 2.61 10.39 5.03
N ARG A 101 2.05 9.25 5.49
CA ARG A 101 2.62 7.92 5.28
C ARG A 101 2.70 7.54 3.80
N LEU A 102 1.66 7.83 3.01
CA LEU A 102 1.69 7.61 1.55
C LEU A 102 2.82 8.42 0.89
N SER A 103 3.05 9.64 1.34
CA SER A 103 4.15 10.47 0.83
C SER A 103 5.51 9.86 1.18
N SER A 104 5.69 9.38 2.41
CA SER A 104 6.90 8.68 2.85
C SER A 104 7.13 7.39 2.04
N LEU A 105 6.07 6.64 1.73
CA LEU A 105 6.14 5.43 0.90
C LEU A 105 6.56 5.72 -0.53
N ARG A 106 6.08 6.81 -1.16
CA ARG A 106 6.54 7.21 -2.50
C ARG A 106 8.06 7.44 -2.51
N ILE A 107 8.58 8.16 -1.51
CA ILE A 107 10.02 8.41 -1.41
C ILE A 107 10.80 7.11 -1.15
N PHE A 108 10.28 6.22 -0.31
CA PHE A 108 10.88 4.90 -0.08
C PHE A 108 10.92 4.02 -1.32
N PHE A 109 9.84 3.97 -2.11
CA PHE A 109 9.83 3.16 -3.32
C PHE A 109 10.67 3.74 -4.45
N ASN A 110 10.86 5.06 -4.51
CA ASN A 110 11.90 5.66 -5.35
C ASN A 110 13.30 5.16 -4.97
N CYS A 111 13.62 5.13 -3.67
CA CYS A 111 14.87 4.54 -3.19
C CYS A 111 14.98 3.05 -3.59
N ALA A 112 13.89 2.28 -3.45
CA ALA A 112 13.90 0.86 -3.81
C ALA A 112 14.12 0.63 -5.32
N LEU A 113 13.61 1.52 -6.18
CA LEU A 113 13.88 1.49 -7.62
C LEU A 113 15.34 1.86 -7.93
N GLU A 114 15.88 2.90 -7.30
CA GLU A 114 17.29 3.31 -7.47
C GLU A 114 18.25 2.20 -7.03
N MET A 115 17.90 1.47 -5.97
CA MET A 115 18.65 0.31 -5.49
C MET A 115 18.36 -0.98 -6.29
N THR A 116 17.56 -0.92 -7.36
CA THR A 116 17.15 -2.06 -8.20
C THR A 116 16.44 -3.19 -7.44
N TRP A 117 15.84 -2.89 -6.28
CA TRP A 117 15.06 -3.86 -5.49
C TRP A 117 13.67 -4.09 -6.06
N LEU A 118 13.17 -3.13 -6.84
CA LEU A 118 11.91 -3.19 -7.55
C LEU A 118 12.13 -2.82 -9.01
N SER A 119 11.29 -3.36 -9.90
CA SER A 119 11.27 -3.04 -11.33
C SER A 119 10.16 -2.05 -11.71
N TYR A 120 9.26 -1.73 -10.79
CA TYR A 120 8.15 -0.79 -10.98
C TYR A 120 7.83 -0.05 -9.68
N HIS A 121 7.16 1.11 -9.78
CA HIS A 121 6.77 1.89 -8.61
C HIS A 121 5.43 1.40 -8.01
N PRO A 122 5.39 0.83 -6.78
CA PRO A 122 4.18 0.24 -6.22
C PRO A 122 3.07 1.24 -5.87
N MET A 123 3.42 2.54 -5.76
CA MET A 123 2.45 3.59 -5.48
C MET A 123 1.94 4.28 -6.75
N GLU A 124 2.26 3.74 -7.94
CA GLU A 124 1.71 4.23 -9.19
C GLU A 124 0.18 4.19 -9.15
N GLY A 125 -0.49 5.30 -9.51
CA GLY A 125 -1.95 5.43 -9.43
C GLY A 125 -2.54 5.58 -8.01
N ILE A 126 -1.73 5.59 -6.94
CA ILE A 126 -2.21 5.77 -5.56
C ILE A 126 -2.30 7.26 -5.20
N ALA A 127 -3.52 7.79 -5.20
CA ALA A 127 -3.81 9.17 -4.85
C ALA A 127 -3.89 9.40 -3.33
N ASN A 128 -3.73 10.66 -2.91
CA ASN A 128 -3.99 11.07 -1.53
C ASN A 128 -5.49 11.02 -1.21
N ILE A 129 -5.83 10.69 0.03
CA ILE A 129 -7.20 10.70 0.55
C ILE A 129 -7.63 12.15 0.78
N LYS A 130 -8.80 12.54 0.25
CA LYS A 130 -9.37 13.88 0.45
C LYS A 130 -9.93 14.01 1.87
N MET A 131 -9.67 15.13 2.55
CA MET A 131 -10.27 15.42 3.85
C MET A 131 -11.77 15.69 3.69
N GLY A 132 -12.61 15.10 4.54
CA GLY A 132 -14.04 15.45 4.63
C GLY A 132 -15.07 14.36 4.36
N HIS A 133 -14.77 13.07 4.49
CA HIS A 133 -15.81 12.05 4.55
C HIS A 133 -15.54 11.09 5.73
N PRO A 134 -16.46 10.98 6.72
CA PRO A 134 -16.34 10.05 7.84
C PRO A 134 -16.26 8.59 7.39
N ASP A 135 -16.81 8.31 6.21
CA ASP A 135 -16.59 7.11 5.41
C ASP A 135 -15.88 7.56 4.12
N GLY A 136 -14.56 7.43 4.01
CA GLY A 136 -13.84 7.76 2.77
C GLY A 136 -14.54 7.12 1.55
N PRO A 137 -14.50 7.70 0.34
CA PRO A 137 -15.12 7.06 -0.81
C PRO A 137 -14.54 5.66 -0.89
N SER A 138 -15.40 4.66 -0.66
CA SER A 138 -15.04 3.24 -0.69
C SER A 138 -14.13 3.08 -1.89
N THR A 139 -12.95 2.47 -1.77
CA THR A 139 -11.93 2.41 -2.83
C THR A 139 -12.51 2.13 -4.22
N HIS A 140 -13.60 1.36 -4.25
CA HIS A 140 -14.50 1.14 -5.38
C HIS A 140 -15.09 2.39 -6.03
N ILE A 141 -15.64 3.36 -5.29
CA ILE A 141 -16.18 4.62 -5.80
C ILE A 141 -15.09 5.46 -6.48
N ALA A 142 -13.91 5.55 -5.86
CA ALA A 142 -12.78 6.27 -6.45
C ALA A 142 -12.26 5.58 -7.72
N LEU A 143 -12.15 4.25 -7.71
CA LEU A 143 -11.75 3.44 -8.86
C LEU A 143 -12.78 3.50 -10.00
N LEU A 144 -14.08 3.43 -9.68
CA LEU A 144 -15.17 3.57 -10.65
C LEU A 144 -15.15 4.94 -11.32
N LYS A 145 -14.79 5.99 -10.59
CA LYS A 145 -14.65 7.34 -11.14
C LYS A 145 -13.47 7.44 -12.11
N GLN A 146 -12.32 6.87 -11.76
CA GLN A 146 -11.15 6.82 -12.65
C GLN A 146 -11.45 5.99 -13.91
N PHE A 147 -12.15 4.86 -13.76
CA PHE A 147 -12.59 4.05 -14.89
C PHE A 147 -13.57 4.81 -15.80
N GLU A 148 -14.52 5.55 -15.22
CA GLU A 148 -15.41 6.44 -15.97
C GLU A 148 -14.64 7.50 -16.76
N GLU A 149 -13.65 8.16 -16.15
CA GLU A 149 -12.80 9.16 -16.80
C GLU A 149 -11.99 8.54 -17.95
N HIS A 150 -11.44 7.34 -17.76
CA HIS A 150 -10.74 6.59 -18.80
C HIS A 150 -11.63 6.29 -20.01
N LEU A 151 -12.87 5.83 -19.79
CA LEU A 151 -13.81 5.56 -20.88
C LEU A 151 -14.24 6.83 -21.63
N LYS A 152 -14.36 7.97 -20.92
CA LYS A 152 -14.62 9.27 -21.55
C LYS A 152 -13.45 9.69 -22.45
N ASN A 153 -12.21 9.47 -22.03
CA ASN A 153 -11.02 9.78 -22.82
C ASN A 153 -10.92 8.91 -24.08
N GLN A 154 -11.44 7.69 -24.03
CA GLN A 154 -11.59 6.82 -25.20
C GLN A 154 -12.79 7.17 -26.10
N GLN A 155 -13.49 8.28 -25.83
CA GLN A 155 -14.68 8.73 -26.57
C GLN A 155 -15.82 7.69 -26.62
N ILE A 156 -15.89 6.81 -25.62
CA ILE A 156 -16.96 5.82 -25.52
C ILE A 156 -18.31 6.53 -25.28
N GLY A 157 -19.36 6.05 -25.95
CA GLY A 157 -20.69 6.62 -25.84
C GLY A 157 -21.23 6.58 -24.40
N LYS A 158 -21.92 7.65 -23.96
CA LYS A 158 -22.43 7.80 -22.59
C LYS A 158 -23.28 6.61 -22.12
N ALA A 159 -24.11 6.03 -23.01
CA ALA A 159 -24.91 4.86 -22.71
C ALA A 159 -24.03 3.62 -22.40
N THR A 160 -22.99 3.40 -23.21
CA THR A 160 -22.02 2.32 -23.03
C THR A 160 -21.21 2.48 -21.75
N ILE A 161 -20.77 3.71 -21.42
CA ILE A 161 -20.10 4.01 -20.15
C ILE A 161 -20.99 3.63 -18.96
N LYS A 162 -22.28 4.02 -18.99
CA LYS A 162 -23.23 3.69 -17.92
C LYS A 162 -23.37 2.17 -17.75
N ASN A 163 -23.43 1.42 -18.85
CA ASN A 163 -23.53 -0.03 -18.85
C ASN A 163 -22.28 -0.66 -18.22
N TYR A 164 -21.08 -0.29 -18.66
CA TYR A 164 -19.84 -0.81 -18.09
C TYR A 164 -19.68 -0.50 -16.59
N LEU A 165 -20.05 0.71 -16.16
CA LEU A 165 -20.07 1.05 -14.74
C LEU A 165 -21.10 0.24 -13.95
N SER A 166 -22.22 -0.15 -14.57
CA SER A 166 -23.20 -1.06 -13.97
C SER A 166 -22.58 -2.45 -13.76
N ASP A 167 -21.95 -3.00 -14.79
CA ASP A 167 -21.37 -4.34 -14.77
C ASP A 167 -20.24 -4.44 -13.73
N VAL A 168 -19.34 -3.45 -13.68
CA VAL A 168 -18.27 -3.40 -12.67
C VAL A 168 -18.85 -3.27 -11.26
N ARG A 169 -19.90 -2.48 -11.05
CA ARG A 169 -20.57 -2.40 -9.74
C ARG A 169 -21.19 -3.73 -9.33
N GLN A 170 -21.82 -4.43 -10.26
CA GLN A 170 -22.39 -5.76 -10.01
C GLN A 170 -21.28 -6.77 -9.66
N PHE A 171 -20.17 -6.76 -10.39
CA PHE A 171 -19.02 -7.60 -10.10
C PHE A 171 -18.43 -7.32 -8.71
N LEU A 172 -18.22 -6.04 -8.36
CA LEU A 172 -17.69 -5.66 -7.05
C LEU A 172 -18.64 -6.04 -5.91
N ARG A 173 -19.96 -5.88 -6.12
CA ARG A 173 -20.98 -6.32 -5.16
C ARG A 173 -20.96 -7.84 -5.00
N TRP A 174 -20.91 -8.59 -6.09
CA TRP A 174 -20.78 -10.04 -6.05
C TRP A 174 -19.51 -10.47 -5.31
N LYS A 175 -18.35 -9.86 -5.62
CA LYS A 175 -17.09 -10.16 -4.93
C LYS A 175 -17.22 -9.94 -3.42
N HIS A 176 -17.85 -8.84 -3.01
CA HIS A 176 -18.11 -8.57 -1.59
C HIS A 176 -19.04 -9.61 -0.97
N THR A 177 -20.08 -10.07 -1.68
CA THR A 177 -20.98 -11.11 -1.15
C THR A 177 -20.35 -12.50 -1.15
N ALA A 178 -19.50 -12.81 -2.12
CA ALA A 178 -18.86 -14.12 -2.27
C ALA A 178 -17.67 -14.34 -1.31
N TYR A 179 -17.03 -13.26 -0.85
CA TYR A 179 -15.81 -13.32 -0.04
C TYR A 179 -15.82 -12.41 1.21
N GLY A 180 -16.91 -11.70 1.49
CA GLY A 180 -17.00 -10.69 2.55
C GLY A 180 -17.84 -11.08 3.77
N SER A 181 -17.90 -12.38 4.07
CA SER A 181 -18.47 -12.89 5.32
C SER A 181 -17.53 -13.86 6.01
N GLU A 182 -16.33 -13.38 6.38
CA GLU A 182 -15.51 -13.84 7.52
C GLU A 182 -14.72 -12.66 8.10
#